data_AF-A0A432G5C2-F1
#
_entry.id   AF-A0A432G5C2-F1
#
_cell.length_a   1.000
_cell.length_b   1.000
_cell.length_c   1.000
_cell.angle_alpha   90.00
_cell.angle_beta   90.00
_cell.angle_gamma   90.00
#
_symmetry.space_group_name_H-M   'P 1'
#
loop_
_entity.id
_entity.type
_entity.pdbx_description
1 polymer ?
#
loop_
_entity_poly.entity_id
_entity_poly.type
_entity_poly.pdbx_seq_one_letter_code
_entity_poly.pdbx_strand_id
1 'polypeptide(L)' 'MLDGMLLGLETAFTFQNLFFAALGCFIGTIIGMLPGLGPMSVVAIMIPVSLQIGDPSTTLIL' A
#
# COMPACT_ATOMS: atom_id res chain seq x y z
N MET A 1 -4.96 7.11 23.50
CA MET A 1 -3.84 7.39 22.56
C MET A 1 -3.05 6.12 22.23
N LEU A 2 -2.56 5.37 23.23
CA LEU A 2 -1.91 4.07 23.00
C LEU A 2 -2.83 3.03 22.33
N ASP A 3 -4.12 3.06 22.64
CA ASP A 3 -5.12 2.14 22.09
C ASP A 3 -5.22 2.17 20.55
N GLY A 4 -5.20 3.37 19.95
CA GLY A 4 -5.23 3.52 18.48
C GLY A 4 -3.93 3.09 17.79
N MET A 5 -2.78 3.22 18.46
CA MET A 5 -1.52 2.68 17.95
C MET A 5 -1.49 1.15 18.00
N LEU A 6 -2.03 0.57 19.08
CA LEU A 6 -2.13 -0.89 19.23
C LEU A 6 -3.02 -1.49 18.14
N LEU A 7 -4.17 -0.84 17.87
CA LEU A 7 -5.12 -1.25 16.83
C LEU A 7 -4.54 -1.09 15.42
N GLY A 8 -3.78 -0.02 15.16
CA GLY A 8 -3.04 0.15 13.90
C GLY A 8 -1.95 -0.91 13.71
N LEU A 9 -1.24 -1.28 14.77
CA LEU A 9 -0.20 -2.31 14.72
C LEU A 9 -0.79 -3.71 14.55
N GLU A 10 -1.92 -4.01 15.21
CA GLU A 10 -2.67 -5.25 15.05
C GLU A 10 -3.17 -5.41 13.61
N THR A 11 -3.77 -4.35 13.04
CA THR A 11 -4.22 -4.35 11.64
C THR A 11 -3.06 -4.49 10.66
N ALA A 12 -1.92 -3.81 10.88
CA ALA A 12 -0.74 -3.94 10.03
C ALA A 12 -0.13 -5.36 10.07
N PHE A 13 -0.14 -6.03 11.22
CA PHE A 13 0.36 -7.41 11.37
C PHE A 13 -0.60 -8.49 10.86
N THR A 14 -1.78 -8.13 10.34
CA THR A 14 -2.67 -9.12 9.72
C THR A 14 -2.04 -9.68 8.44
N PHE A 15 -2.19 -10.99 8.25
CA PHE A 15 -1.60 -11.73 7.11
C PHE A 15 -2.05 -11.16 5.75
N GLN A 16 -3.30 -10.69 5.68
CA GLN A 16 -3.86 -10.04 4.50
C GLN A 16 -3.12 -8.74 4.16
N ASN A 17 -2.98 -7.84 5.13
CA ASN A 17 -2.35 -6.55 4.89
C ASN A 17 -0.86 -6.67 4.60
N LEU A 18 -0.16 -7.62 5.23
CA LEU A 18 1.25 -7.88 4.94
C LEU A 18 1.46 -8.40 3.51
N PHE A 19 0.56 -9.25 3.02
CA PHE A 19 0.59 -9.75 1.65
C PHE A 19 0.31 -8.64 0.62
N PHE A 20 -0.67 -7.77 0.91
CA PHE A 20 -0.94 -6.58 0.10
C PHE A 20 0.22 -5.60 0.10
N ALA A 21 0.89 -5.36 1.24
CA ALA A 21 2.08 -4.53 1.32
C ALA A 21 3.23 -5.08 0.47
N ALA A 22 3.47 -6.39 0.52
CA ALA A 22 4.48 -7.05 -0.29
C ALA A 22 4.16 -6.96 -1.79
N LEU A 23 2.90 -7.18 -2.19
CA LEU A 23 2.45 -7.02 -3.57
C LEU A 23 2.54 -5.57 -4.05
N GLY A 24 2.11 -4.61 -3.24
CA GLY A 24 2.20 -3.18 -3.53
C GLY A 24 3.65 -2.75 -3.75
N CYS A 25 4.57 -3.20 -2.88
CA CYS A 25 6.00 -2.94 -3.03
C CYS A 25 6.57 -3.57 -4.30
N PHE A 26 6.17 -4.81 -4.64
CA PHE A 26 6.63 -5.50 -5.84
C PHE A 26 6.15 -4.79 -7.12
N ILE A 27 4.86 -4.47 -7.18
CA ILE A 27 4.26 -3.75 -8.32
C ILE A 27 4.86 -2.34 -8.42
N GLY A 28 5.00 -1.62 -7.30
CA GLY A 28 5.62 -0.30 -7.26
C GLY A 28 7.07 -0.30 -7.72
N THR A 29 7.84 -1.35 -7.38
CA THR A 29 9.22 -1.53 -7.86
C THR A 29 9.26 -1.78 -9.37
N ILE A 30 8.37 -2.63 -9.89
CA ILE A 30 8.28 -2.92 -11.34
C ILE A 30 7.86 -1.68 -12.13
N ILE A 31 6.91 -0.90 -11.63
CA ILE A 31 6.48 0.33 -12.31
C ILE A 31 7.56 1.41 -12.16
N GLY A 32 8.22 1.49 -11.00
CA GLY A 32 9.28 2.47 -10.72
C GLY A 32 10.58 2.25 -11.50
N MET A 33 10.87 1.01 -11.92
CA MET A 33 12.02 0.70 -12.77
C MET A 33 11.79 0.98 -14.27
N LEU A 34 10.57 1.36 -14.68
CA LEU A 34 10.29 1.73 -16.07
C LEU A 34 11.04 3.03 -16.43
N PRO A 35 11.93 3.01 -17.45
CA PRO A 35 12.74 4.16 -17.81
C PRO A 35 11.86 5.32 -18.30
N GLY A 36 12.01 6.49 -17.69
CA GLY A 36 11.27 7.70 -18.05
C GLY A 36 9.98 7.95 -17.26
N LEU A 37 9.55 7.03 -16.39
CA LEU A 37 8.47 7.27 -15.42
C LEU A 37 9.07 7.65 -14.07
N GLY A 38 8.92 8.92 -13.69
CA GLY A 38 9.34 9.38 -12.37
C GLY A 38 8.48 8.79 -11.25
N PRO A 39 8.89 8.95 -9.98
CA PRO A 39 8.13 8.47 -8.82
C PRO A 39 6.71 9.05 -8.75
N MET A 40 6.49 10.24 -9.33
CA MET A 40 5.16 10.87 -9.42
C MET A 40 4.17 10.05 -10.26
N SER A 41 4.62 9.36 -11.30
CA SER A 41 3.73 8.52 -12.14
C SER A 41 3.29 7.27 -11.40
N VAL A 42 4.17 6.68 -10.58
CA VAL A 42 3.82 5.53 -9.72
C VAL A 42 2.75 5.93 -8.72
N VAL A 43 2.92 7.04 -8.01
CA VAL A 43 1.95 7.52 -7.02
C VAL A 43 0.60 7.83 -7.66
N ALA A 44 0.58 8.46 -8.83
CA ALA A 44 -0.64 8.76 -9.57
C ALA A 44 -1.42 7.49 -9.99
N ILE A 45 -0.71 6.39 -10.24
CA ILE A 45 -1.32 5.08 -10.58
C ILE A 45 -1.70 4.29 -9.33
N MET A 46 -0.91 4.40 -8.25
CA MET A 46 -1.15 3.66 -7.00
C MET A 46 -2.34 4.18 -6.21
N ILE A 47 -2.60 5.49 -6.19
CA ILE A 47 -3.78 6.08 -5.50
C ILE A 47 -5.12 5.46 -5.95
N PRO A 48 -5.46 5.40 -7.26
CA PRO A 48 -6.73 4.79 -7.67
C PRO A 48 -6.76 3.27 -7.44
N VAL A 49 -5.60 2.60 -7.53
CA VAL A 49 -5.49 1.16 -7.26
C VAL A 49 -5.73 0.85 -5.79
N SER A 50 -5.16 1.64 -4.87
CA SER A 50 -5.36 1.46 -3.43
C SER A 50 -6.80 1.75 -3.01
N LEU A 51 -7.48 2.71 -3.66
CA LEU A 51 -8.89 3.01 -3.42
C LEU A 51 -9.85 1.93 -3.94
N GLN A 52 -9.48 1.15 -4.96
CA GLN A 52 -10.30 0.07 -5.50
C GLN A 52 -10.36 -1.17 -4.61
N ILE A 53 -9.42 -1.31 -3.68
CA ILE A 53 -9.35 -2.44 -2.73
C ILE A 53 -10.46 -2.36 -1.67
N GLY A 54 -11.09 -1.20 -1.48
CA GLY A 54 -12.34 -1.04 -0.71
C GLY A 54 -12.19 -1.12 0.82
N ASP A 55 -11.16 -1.79 1.33
CA ASP A 55 -10.84 -1.86 2.75
C ASP A 55 -9.93 -0.69 3.17
N PRO A 56 -10.39 0.24 4.03
CA PRO A 56 -9.62 1.44 4.39
C PRO A 56 -8.28 1.11 5.05
N SER A 57 -8.21 0.00 5.79
CA SER A 57 -7.00 -0.52 6.43
C SER A 57 -5.95 -0.93 5.40
N THR A 58 -6.38 -1.59 4.34
CA THR A 58 -5.50 -2.16 3.31
C THR A 58 -5.08 -1.08 2.31
N THR A 59 -5.98 -0.13 2.00
CA THR A 59 -5.67 1.08 1.24
C THR A 59 -4.60 1.95 1.89
N LEU A 60 -4.57 2.04 3.22
CA LEU A 60 -3.56 2.82 3.96
C LEU A 60 -2.18 2.15 4.00
N ILE A 61 -2.12 0.84 3.76
CA ILE A 61 -0.90 0.03 3.87
C ILE A 61 -0.22 -0.18 2.52
N LEU A 62 -0.99 -0.12 1.42
CA LEU A 62 -0.52 -0.30 0.04
C LEU A 62 -0.05 1.02 -0.59
#